data_AF-A0A841R114-F1
#
_entry.id   AF-A0A841R114-F1
#
_cell.length_a   1.000
_cell.length_b   1.000
_cell.length_c   1.000
_cell.angle_alpha   90.00
_cell.angle_beta   90.00
_cell.angle_gamma   90.00
#
_symmetry.space_group_name_H-M   'P 1'
#
loop_
_entity.id
_entity.type
_entity.pdbx_description
1 polymer ?
#
loop_
_entity_poly.entity_id
_entity_poly.type
_entity_poly.pdbx_seq_one_letter_code
_entity_poly.pdbx_strand_id
1 'polypeptide(L)' 'MISYEEYRAIVVRNFKESRRSLSDEEVEAYFEREGNEITRARYEDDVESLKEGEITERILEKGCPESVAYCLSLMY' A
#
# COMPACT_ATOMS: atom_id res chain seq x y z
N MET A 1 15.25 5.30 0.74
CA MET A 1 14.31 4.23 0.37
C MET A 1 13.52 3.74 1.58
N ILE A 2 12.19 3.94 1.54
CA ILE A 2 11.22 3.47 2.55
C ILE A 2 11.29 1.94 2.72
N SER A 3 11.11 1.45 3.94
CA SER A 3 10.98 0.01 4.18
C SER A 3 9.59 -0.51 3.80
N TYR A 4 9.47 -1.83 3.60
CA TYR A 4 8.16 -2.45 3.37
C TYR A 4 7.17 -2.17 4.51
N GLU A 5 7.61 -2.20 5.78
CA GLU A 5 6.72 -1.97 6.92
C GLU A 5 6.20 -0.53 6.95
N GLU A 6 7.04 0.45 6.63
CA GLU A 6 6.63 1.85 6.50
C GLU A 6 5.68 2.04 5.30
N TYR A 7 5.98 1.41 4.17
CA TYR A 7 5.11 1.41 2.99
C TYR A 7 3.73 0.82 3.32
N ARG A 8 3.71 -0.36 3.95
CA ARG A 8 2.49 -1.04 4.40
C ARG A 8 1.69 -0.17 5.36
N ALA A 9 2.34 0.47 6.34
CA ALA A 9 1.66 1.34 7.29
C ALA A 9 0.95 2.51 6.60
N ILE A 10 1.56 3.09 5.56
CA ILE A 10 0.91 4.14 4.76
C ILE A 10 -0.27 3.57 3.97
N VAL A 11 -0.12 2.40 3.34
CA VAL A 11 -1.20 1.74 2.59
C VAL A 11 -2.40 1.46 3.49
N VAL A 12 -2.20 0.84 4.65
CA VAL A 12 -3.26 0.51 5.61
C VAL A 12 -3.97 1.78 6.10
N ARG A 13 -3.20 2.83 6.45
CA ARG A 13 -3.77 4.11 6.88
C ARG A 13 -4.64 4.73 5.78
N ASN A 14 -4.14 4.83 4.56
CA ASN A 14 -4.85 5.45 3.45
C ASN A 14 -6.08 4.62 3.01
N PHE A 15 -5.99 3.28 3.10
CA PHE A 15 -7.12 2.39 2.88
C PHE A 15 -8.23 2.65 3.91
N LYS A 16 -7.85 2.73 5.21
CA LYS A 16 -8.79 3.03 6.29
C LYS A 16 -9.47 4.39 6.10
N GLU A 17 -8.72 5.40 5.66
CA GLU A 17 -9.28 6.71 5.33
C GLU A 17 -10.29 6.67 4.18
N SER A 18 -10.11 5.76 3.23
CA SER A 18 -11.02 5.52 2.10
C SER A 18 -12.24 4.67 2.50
N ARG A 19 -12.08 3.77 3.48
CA ARG A 19 -13.10 2.87 4.01
C ARG A 19 -13.43 3.19 5.47
N ARG A 20 -13.77 4.45 5.77
CA ARG A 20 -13.96 4.98 7.14
C ARG A 20 -15.00 4.24 7.98
N SER A 21 -15.94 3.54 7.35
CA SER A 21 -16.98 2.78 8.03
C SER A 21 -16.48 1.48 8.67
N LEU A 22 -15.32 0.97 8.25
CA LEU A 22 -14.76 -0.27 8.78
C LEU A 22 -14.15 -0.04 10.16
N SER A 23 -14.15 -1.05 11.02
CA SER A 23 -13.34 -1.08 12.24
C SER A 23 -11.87 -1.35 11.92
N ASP A 24 -10.97 -1.24 12.90
CA ASP A 24 -9.55 -1.56 12.68
C ASP A 24 -9.36 -3.07 12.52
N GLU A 25 -10.15 -3.88 13.23
CA GLU A 25 -10.16 -5.34 13.07
C GLU A 25 -10.65 -5.78 11.68
N GLU A 26 -11.68 -5.12 11.12
CA GLU A 26 -12.15 -5.40 9.77
C GLU A 26 -11.10 -5.07 8.70
N VAL A 27 -10.33 -3.99 8.91
CA VAL A 27 -9.21 -3.65 8.04
C VAL A 27 -8.12 -4.71 8.14
N GLU A 28 -7.65 -5.05 9.34
CA GLU A 28 -6.57 -6.04 9.48
C GLU A 28 -7.00 -7.42 8.97
N ALA A 29 -8.25 -7.84 9.18
CA ALA A 29 -8.75 -9.10 8.64
C ALA A 29 -8.73 -9.14 7.10
N TYR A 30 -9.00 -8.02 6.43
CA TYR A 30 -8.85 -7.92 4.98
C TYR A 30 -7.38 -8.00 4.54
N PHE A 31 -6.49 -7.31 5.25
CA PHE A 31 -5.06 -7.34 4.95
C PHE A 31 -4.44 -8.72 5.20
N GLU A 32 -4.85 -9.44 6.25
CA GLU A 32 -4.44 -10.82 6.51
C GLU A 32 -4.91 -11.79 5.42
N ARG A 33 -6.13 -11.60 4.89
CA ARG A 33 -6.69 -12.47 3.85
C ARG A 33 -6.03 -12.28 2.49
N GLU A 34 -5.82 -11.03 2.06
CA GLU A 34 -5.36 -10.73 0.70
C GLU A 34 -4.56 -9.42 0.58
N GLY A 35 -4.89 -8.39 1.37
CA GLY A 35 -4.29 -7.06 1.20
C GLY A 35 -2.78 -7.04 1.39
N ASN A 36 -2.22 -7.86 2.28
CA ASN A 36 -0.77 -7.93 2.54
C ASN A 36 0.01 -8.51 1.37
N GLU A 37 -0.53 -9.54 0.71
CA GLU A 37 0.11 -10.18 -0.45
C GLU A 37 0.21 -9.17 -1.61
N ILE A 38 -0.91 -8.50 -1.92
CA ILE A 38 -0.96 -7.47 -2.97
C ILE A 38 -0.03 -6.30 -2.61
N THR A 39 -0.07 -5.83 -1.36
CA THR A 39 0.80 -4.72 -0.91
C THR A 39 2.28 -5.08 -1.04
N ARG A 40 2.66 -6.33 -0.74
CA ARG A 40 4.05 -6.79 -0.88
C ARG A 40 4.50 -6.87 -2.33
N ALA A 41 3.71 -7.49 -3.20
CA ALA A 41 4.01 -7.57 -4.62
C ALA A 41 4.19 -6.16 -5.23
N ARG A 42 3.28 -5.23 -4.91
CA ARG A 42 3.37 -3.85 -5.39
C ARG A 42 4.60 -3.11 -4.86
N TYR A 43 4.97 -3.30 -3.60
CA TYR A 43 6.20 -2.72 -3.06
C TYR A 43 7.45 -3.22 -3.79
N GLU A 44 7.51 -4.53 -4.10
CA GLU A 44 8.63 -5.11 -4.85
C GLU A 44 8.74 -4.53 -6.25
N ASP A 45 7.62 -4.44 -6.98
CA ASP A 45 7.54 -3.79 -8.30
C ASP A 45 7.99 -2.33 -8.22
N ASP A 46 7.50 -1.56 -7.25
CA ASP A 46 7.80 -0.13 -7.13
C ASP A 46 9.29 0.09 -6.78
N VAL A 47 9.91 -0.81 -6.00
CA VAL A 47 11.35 -0.81 -5.74
C VAL A 47 12.15 -1.13 -7.01
N GLU A 48 11.65 -2.02 -7.86
CA GLU A 48 12.25 -2.30 -9.17
C GLU A 48 12.17 -1.08 -10.09
N SER A 49 11.00 -0.47 -10.26
CA SER A 49 10.83 0.78 -11.02
C SER A 49 11.71 1.92 -10.51
N LEU A 50 11.98 2.00 -9.19
CA LEU A 50 12.93 2.96 -8.63
C LEU A 50 14.37 2.66 -9.09
N LYS A 51 14.79 1.39 -9.09
CA LYS A 51 16.13 0.98 -9.54
C LYS A 51 16.33 1.22 -11.03
N GLU A 52 15.28 1.06 -11.83
CA GLU A 52 15.27 1.33 -13.27
C GLU A 52 15.18 2.82 -13.59
N GLY A 53 14.91 3.67 -12.60
CA GLY A 53 14.81 5.13 -12.75
C GLY A 53 13.49 5.60 -13.35
N GLU A 54 12.47 4.74 -13.40
CA GLU A 54 11.13 5.07 -13.86
C GLU A 54 10.38 5.98 -12.88
N ILE A 55 10.66 5.81 -11.58
CA ILE A 55 10.11 6.62 -10.50
C ILE A 55 11.22 7.21 -9.63
N THR A 56 10.84 8.17 -8.79
CA THR A 56 11.73 8.79 -7.79
C THR A 56 11.44 8.24 -6.40
N GLU A 57 12.39 8.38 -5.45
CA GLU A 57 12.15 7.99 -4.04
C GLU A 57 10.90 8.68 -3.45
N ARG A 58 10.64 9.93 -3.84
CA ARG A 58 9.44 10.66 -3.41
C ARG A 58 8.14 10.00 -3.89
N ILE A 59 8.15 9.42 -5.09
CA ILE A 59 6.99 8.67 -5.62
C ILE A 59 6.83 7.37 -4.84
N LEU A 60 7.92 6.64 -4.60
CA LEU A 60 7.91 5.41 -3.79
C LEU A 60 7.39 5.65 -2.37
N GLU A 61 7.75 6.77 -1.75
CA GLU A 61 7.37 7.10 -0.35
C GLU A 61 5.93 7.58 -0.19
N LYS A 62 5.30 8.12 -1.24
CA LYS A 62 3.97 8.75 -1.13
C LYS A 62 3.00 8.28 -2.20
N GLY A 63 3.35 8.48 -3.48
CA GLY A 63 2.44 8.23 -4.60
C GLY A 63 2.10 6.75 -4.77
N CYS A 64 3.09 5.88 -4.67
CA CYS A 64 2.92 4.43 -4.79
C CYS A 64 2.00 3.86 -3.68
N PRO A 65 2.26 4.09 -2.38
CA PRO A 65 1.35 3.67 -1.30
C PRO A 65 -0.08 4.20 -1.43
N GLU A 66 -0.25 5.47 -1.84
CA GLU A 66 -1.57 6.07 -2.07
C GLU A 66 -2.33 5.35 -3.19
N SER A 67 -1.65 5.05 -4.30
CA SER A 67 -2.21 4.31 -5.43
C SER A 67 -2.63 2.89 -5.02
N VAL A 68 -1.76 2.16 -4.31
CA VAL A 68 -2.05 0.80 -3.83
C VAL A 68 -3.23 0.78 -2.87
N ALA A 69 -3.26 1.71 -1.91
CA ALA A 69 -4.37 1.84 -0.98
C ALA A 69 -5.70 2.09 -1.69
N TYR A 70 -5.70 2.93 -2.72
CA TYR A 70 -6.89 3.19 -3.53
C TYR A 70 -7.34 1.93 -4.29
N CYS A 71 -6.43 1.21 -4.94
CA CYS A 71 -6.74 -0.06 -5.62
C CYS A 71 -7.34 -1.10 -4.68
N LEU A 72 -6.72 -1.33 -3.51
CA LEU A 72 -7.24 -2.21 -2.48
C LEU A 72 -8.63 -1.76 -2.00
N SER A 73 -8.82 -0.44 -1.85
CA SER A 73 -10.12 0.10 -1.46
C SER A 73 -11.20 -0.26 -2.48
N LEU A 74 -10.92 -0.32 -3.78
CA LEU A 74 -11.88 -0.71 -4.82
C LEU A 74 -12.18 -2.22 -4.84
N MET A 75 -11.26 -3.03 -4.32
CA MET A 75 -11.41 -4.49 -4.24
C MET A 75 -12.18 -4.97 -3.01
N TYR A 76 -12.25 -4.13 -1.96
CA TYR A 76 -13.05 -4.37 -0.76
C TYR A 76 -14.54 -4.11 -1.00
#